data_AF-A0A2N6FTQ8-F1
#
_entry.id   AF-A0A2N6FTQ8-F1
#
_cell.length_a   1.000
_cell.length_b   1.000
_cell.length_c   1.000
_cell.angle_alpha   90.00
_cell.angle_beta   90.00
_cell.angle_gamma   90.00
#
_symmetry.space_group_name_H-M   'P 1'
#
loop_
_entity.id
_entity.type
_entity.pdbx_description
1 polymer ?
#
loop_
_entity_poly.entity_id
_entity_poly.type
_entity_poly.pdbx_seq_one_letter_code
_entity_poly.pdbx_strand_id
1 'polypeptide(L)'
;MLTPKEISSLFEVQVNTLYNWRKTKPKLYSYLQNADYNSKINNEINVLLEYFSNTIHKDFTLKEIDFLIVSDYELISIEEVNNFQDNFMKANYKMLTTNHKLVLNIYDKIKSLNIIEKYLLYKKIYKVRQVGDQDRAEFFKEFLQKGNK
;
A
#
# COMPACT_ATOMS: atom_id res chain seq x y z
N MET A 1 -20.74 -17.28 0.71
CA MET A 1 -19.88 -18.37 0.21
C MET A 1 -20.36 -18.76 -1.17
N LEU A 2 -19.45 -18.94 -2.12
CA LEU A 2 -19.77 -19.33 -3.48
C LEU A 2 -20.24 -20.79 -3.54
N THR A 3 -21.26 -21.04 -4.35
CA THR A 3 -21.74 -22.36 -4.71
C THR A 3 -20.83 -22.99 -5.77
N PRO A 4 -20.83 -24.33 -5.96
CA PRO A 4 -20.04 -24.98 -6.99
C PRO A 4 -20.31 -24.45 -8.41
N LYS A 5 -21.52 -23.96 -8.71
CA LYS A 5 -21.85 -23.35 -10.01
C LYS A 5 -21.19 -21.99 -10.17
N GLU A 6 -21.19 -21.17 -9.13
CA GLU A 6 -20.54 -19.85 -9.16
C GLU A 6 -19.01 -20.01 -9.22
N ILE A 7 -18.44 -20.94 -8.46
CA ILE A 7 -17.00 -21.27 -8.56
C ILE A 7 -16.65 -21.76 -9.97
N SER A 8 -17.51 -22.62 -10.54
CA SER A 8 -17.32 -23.15 -11.89
C SER A 8 -17.29 -22.04 -12.94
N SER A 9 -18.18 -21.05 -12.82
CA SER A 9 -18.23 -19.89 -13.72
C SER A 9 -17.06 -18.93 -13.52
N LEU A 10 -16.61 -18.70 -12.28
CA LEU A 10 -15.56 -17.72 -11.96
C LEU A 10 -14.15 -18.22 -12.27
N PHE A 11 -13.91 -19.52 -12.08
CA PHE A 11 -12.58 -20.12 -12.19
C PHE A 11 -12.48 -21.12 -13.35
N GLU A 12 -13.52 -21.20 -14.18
CA GLU A 12 -13.60 -22.09 -15.35
C GLU A 12 -13.33 -23.58 -15.01
N VAL A 13 -13.69 -24.00 -13.79
CA VAL A 13 -13.52 -25.38 -13.32
C VAL A 13 -14.82 -26.15 -13.51
N GLN A 14 -14.77 -27.38 -14.01
CA GLN A 14 -15.96 -28.23 -14.10
C GLN A 14 -16.56 -28.54 -12.71
N VAL A 15 -17.89 -28.47 -12.61
CA VAL A 15 -18.63 -28.71 -11.36
C VAL A 15 -18.33 -30.09 -10.74
N ASN A 16 -18.16 -31.13 -11.57
CA ASN A 16 -17.82 -32.48 -11.09
C ASN A 16 -16.44 -32.53 -10.42
N THR A 17 -15.48 -31.78 -10.97
CA THR A 17 -14.14 -31.64 -10.39
C THR A 17 -14.21 -30.96 -9.02
N LEU A 18 -15.07 -29.95 -8.85
CA LEU A 18 -15.29 -29.28 -7.56
C LEU A 18 -15.89 -30.21 -6.51
N TYR A 19 -16.87 -31.05 -6.89
CA TYR A 19 -17.42 -32.06 -5.98
C TYR A 19 -16.37 -33.08 -5.54
N ASN A 20 -15.48 -33.49 -6.44
CA ASN A 20 -14.35 -34.36 -6.11
C ASN A 20 -13.36 -33.66 -5.17
N TRP A 21 -13.01 -32.39 -5.44
CA TRP A 21 -12.09 -31.61 -4.61
C TRP A 21 -12.61 -31.33 -3.21
N ARG A 22 -13.94 -31.35 -2.99
CA ARG A 22 -14.51 -31.29 -1.65
C ARG A 22 -14.00 -32.41 -0.74
N LYS A 23 -13.69 -33.58 -1.29
CA LYS A 23 -13.15 -34.74 -0.56
C LYS A 23 -11.63 -34.87 -0.71
N THR A 24 -11.09 -34.66 -1.91
CA THR A 24 -9.68 -34.94 -2.21
C THR A 24 -8.75 -33.75 -1.97
N LYS A 25 -9.26 -32.51 -2.03
CA LYS A 25 -8.51 -31.27 -1.82
C LYS A 25 -9.34 -30.24 -1.02
N PRO A 26 -9.78 -30.58 0.22
CA PRO A 26 -10.75 -29.78 0.97
C PRO A 26 -10.28 -28.35 1.26
N LYS A 27 -8.98 -28.12 1.45
CA LYS A 27 -8.40 -26.78 1.66
C LYS A 27 -8.55 -25.89 0.41
N LEU A 28 -8.26 -26.43 -0.77
CA LEU A 28 -8.41 -25.70 -2.04
C LEU A 28 -9.89 -25.40 -2.32
N TYR A 29 -10.77 -26.37 -2.08
CA TYR A 29 -12.21 -26.17 -2.24
C TYR A 29 -12.73 -25.05 -1.30
N SER A 30 -12.32 -25.06 -0.03
CA SER A 30 -12.68 -24.00 0.93
C SER A 30 -12.16 -22.63 0.51
N TYR A 31 -10.95 -22.55 -0.04
CA TYR A 31 -10.41 -21.30 -0.57
C TYR A 31 -11.27 -20.74 -1.71
N LEU A 32 -11.59 -21.57 -2.71
CA LEU A 32 -12.44 -21.19 -3.84
C LEU A 32 -13.84 -20.76 -3.39
N GLN A 33 -14.40 -21.44 -2.39
CA GLN A 33 -15.70 -21.12 -1.81
C GLN A 33 -15.75 -19.74 -1.12
N ASN A 34 -14.60 -19.25 -0.65
CA ASN A 34 -14.48 -17.97 0.05
C ASN A 34 -13.88 -16.85 -0.82
N ALA A 35 -13.61 -17.09 -2.10
CA ALA A 35 -12.96 -16.13 -2.98
C ALA A 35 -13.73 -14.79 -3.08
N ASP A 36 -15.06 -14.83 -3.23
CA ASP A 36 -15.90 -13.63 -3.29
C ASP A 36 -16.02 -12.92 -1.92
N TYR A 37 -16.01 -13.66 -0.81
CA TYR A 37 -16.01 -13.06 0.53
C TYR A 37 -14.72 -12.27 0.78
N ASN A 38 -13.57 -12.84 0.43
CA ASN A 38 -12.28 -12.16 0.51
C ASN A 38 -12.24 -10.93 -0.42
N SER A 39 -12.80 -11.03 -1.63
CA SER A 39 -12.88 -9.90 -2.55
C SER A 39 -13.76 -8.76 -2.01
N LYS A 40 -14.91 -9.08 -1.41
CA LYS A 40 -15.82 -8.10 -0.82
C LYS A 40 -15.18 -7.37 0.36
N ILE A 41 -14.56 -8.11 1.29
CA ILE A 41 -13.81 -7.51 2.40
C ILE A 41 -12.68 -6.62 1.89
N ASN A 42 -11.91 -7.07 0.90
CA ASN A 42 -10.84 -6.27 0.34
C ASN A 42 -11.37 -4.97 -0.30
N ASN A 43 -12.52 -5.03 -0.98
CA ASN A 43 -13.17 -3.85 -1.53
C ASN A 43 -13.64 -2.89 -0.42
N GLU A 44 -14.27 -3.39 0.64
CA GLU A 44 -14.66 -2.56 1.79
C GLU A 44 -13.46 -1.89 2.46
N ILE A 45 -12.36 -2.63 2.64
CA ILE A 45 -11.09 -2.08 3.16
C ILE A 45 -10.54 -0.99 2.23
N ASN A 46 -10.54 -1.22 0.91
CA ASN A 46 -10.08 -0.23 -0.05
C ASN A 46 -10.93 1.05 0.00
N VAL A 47 -12.25 0.92 0.09
CA VAL A 47 -13.18 2.05 0.24
C VAL A 47 -12.88 2.80 1.54
N LEU A 48 -12.69 2.10 2.66
CA LEU A 48 -12.33 2.71 3.94
C LEU A 48 -11.00 3.48 3.86
N LEU A 49 -9.99 2.90 3.21
CA LEU A 49 -8.69 3.54 3.01
C LEU A 49 -8.79 4.78 2.11
N GLU A 50 -9.65 4.76 1.10
CA GLU A 50 -9.93 5.93 0.25
C GLU A 50 -10.59 7.06 1.03
N TYR A 51 -11.62 6.74 1.82
CA TYR A 51 -12.24 7.71 2.74
C TYR A 51 -11.22 8.29 3.71
N PHE A 52 -10.38 7.45 4.31
CA PHE A 52 -9.34 7.89 5.22
C PHE A 52 -8.30 8.78 4.52
N SER A 53 -7.94 8.47 3.28
CA SER A 53 -6.99 9.27 2.48
C SER A 53 -7.42 10.72 2.34
N ASN A 54 -8.73 10.99 2.26
CA ASN A 54 -9.26 12.35 2.17
C ASN A 54 -9.12 13.17 3.47
N THR A 55 -8.88 12.50 4.60
CA THR A 55 -8.63 13.14 5.90
C THR A 55 -7.16 13.47 6.14
N ILE A 56 -6.27 12.97 5.28
CA ILE A 56 -4.82 13.20 5.40
C ILE A 56 -4.52 14.62 4.95
N HIS A 57 -3.90 15.37 5.86
CA HIS A 57 -3.34 16.69 5.60
C HIS A 57 -1.94 16.74 6.20
N LYS A 58 -0.93 16.53 5.34
CA LYS A 58 0.48 16.64 5.71
C LYS A 58 1.16 17.74 4.90
N ASP A 59 2.39 18.04 5.25
CA ASP A 59 3.13 19.19 4.76
C ASP A 59 4.42 18.79 4.02
N PHE A 60 4.43 17.62 3.36
CA PHE A 60 5.57 17.23 2.54
C PHE A 60 5.73 18.21 1.37
N THR A 61 6.97 18.47 1.01
CA THR A 61 7.31 19.16 -0.24
C THR A 61 7.45 18.14 -1.37
N LEU A 62 7.28 18.57 -2.62
CA LEU A 62 7.53 17.71 -3.78
C LEU A 62 8.96 17.14 -3.76
N LYS A 63 9.94 17.95 -3.36
CA LYS A 63 11.34 17.52 -3.24
C LYS A 63 11.52 16.39 -2.23
N GLU A 64 10.77 16.41 -1.12
CA GLU A 64 10.79 15.34 -0.12
C GLU A 64 10.14 14.06 -0.65
N ILE A 65 9.02 14.17 -1.36
CA ILE A 65 8.37 13.03 -2.04
C ILE A 65 9.29 12.42 -3.10
N ASP A 66 9.91 13.25 -3.94
CA ASP A 66 10.86 12.80 -4.94
C ASP A 66 12.04 12.07 -4.31
N PHE A 67 12.55 12.58 -3.19
CA PHE A 67 13.61 11.91 -2.43
C PHE A 67 13.17 10.54 -1.92
N LEU A 68 11.97 10.43 -1.34
CA LEU A 68 11.41 9.15 -0.89
C LEU A 68 11.25 8.14 -2.03
N ILE A 69 10.87 8.61 -3.22
CA ILE A 69 10.73 7.75 -4.40
C ILE A 69 12.08 7.15 -4.82
N VAL A 70 13.16 7.94 -4.82
CA VAL A 70 14.48 7.48 -5.27
C VAL A 70 15.30 6.77 -4.19
N SER A 71 14.93 6.90 -2.91
CA SER A 71 15.61 6.22 -1.81
C SER A 71 15.52 4.70 -1.90
N ASP A 72 16.62 4.01 -1.63
CA ASP A 72 16.73 2.55 -1.73
C ASP A 72 16.29 1.85 -0.43
N TYR A 73 14.98 1.66 -0.27
CA TYR A 73 14.38 0.87 0.81
C TYR A 73 13.08 0.22 0.34
N GLU A 74 12.74 -0.94 0.90
CA GLU A 74 11.45 -1.61 0.69
C GLU A 74 10.80 -1.97 2.03
N LEU A 75 9.48 -1.78 2.11
CA LEU A 75 8.65 -2.16 3.25
C LEU A 75 7.69 -3.26 2.78
N ILE A 76 7.94 -4.49 3.22
CA ILE A 76 7.23 -5.70 2.77
C ILE A 76 6.17 -6.10 3.81
N SER A 77 6.40 -5.74 5.08
CA SER A 77 5.54 -6.09 6.21
C SER A 77 4.92 -4.88 6.90
N ILE A 78 3.85 -5.10 7.66
CA ILE A 78 3.21 -4.06 8.49
C ILE A 78 4.17 -3.54 9.58
N GLU A 79 5.05 -4.40 10.10
CA GLU A 79 6.06 -3.99 11.07
C GLU A 79 7.07 -3.02 10.45
N GLU A 80 7.53 -3.29 9.22
CA GLU A 80 8.41 -2.38 8.49
C GLU A 80 7.71 -1.07 8.12
N VAL A 81 6.42 -1.11 7.78
CA VAL A 81 5.60 0.10 7.59
C VAL A 81 5.49 0.88 8.89
N ASN A 82 5.31 0.22 10.04
CA ASN A 82 5.28 0.90 11.32
C ASN A 82 6.64 1.56 11.65
N ASN A 83 7.73 0.88 11.27
CA ASN A 83 9.11 1.33 11.44
C ASN A 83 9.65 2.11 10.23
N PHE A 84 8.78 2.70 9.41
CA PHE A 84 9.16 3.37 8.16
C PHE A 84 10.28 4.41 8.38
N GLN A 85 10.18 5.27 9.40
CA GLN A 85 11.21 6.27 9.69
C GLN A 85 12.61 5.66 9.91
N ASP A 86 12.69 4.49 10.54
CA ASP A 86 13.96 3.82 10.84
C ASP A 86 14.55 3.17 9.58
N ASN A 87 13.70 2.53 8.77
CA ASN A 87 14.09 1.97 7.48
C ASN A 87 14.57 3.07 6.52
N PHE A 88 13.86 4.20 6.48
CA PHE A 88 14.27 5.37 5.71
C PHE A 88 15.64 5.90 6.16
N MET A 89 15.87 6.02 7.47
CA MET A 89 17.14 6.51 8.00
C MET A 89 18.29 5.55 7.71
N LYS A 90 18.08 4.23 7.87
CA LYS A 90 19.07 3.20 7.53
C LYS A 90 19.46 3.24 6.06
N ALA A 91 18.54 3.53 5.16
CA ALA A 91 18.84 3.65 3.73
C ALA A 91 19.60 4.94 3.39
N ASN A 92 19.32 6.04 4.10
CA ASN A 92 19.77 7.38 3.71
C ASN A 92 20.83 8.01 4.64
N TYR A 93 21.34 7.29 5.64
CA TYR A 93 22.26 7.84 6.66
C TYR A 93 23.50 8.53 6.05
N LYS A 94 24.03 8.04 4.92
CA LYS A 94 25.18 8.65 4.24
C LYS A 94 24.90 10.08 3.77
N MET A 95 23.65 10.37 3.41
CA MET A 95 23.18 11.69 2.98
C MET A 95 23.05 12.68 4.13
N LEU A 96 23.23 12.27 5.39
CA LEU A 96 23.30 13.20 6.52
C LEU A 96 24.52 14.13 6.41
N THR A 97 25.61 13.70 5.79
CA THR A 97 26.81 14.54 5.65
C THR A 97 26.61 15.73 4.71
N THR A 98 25.74 15.60 3.70
CA THR A 98 25.56 16.58 2.63
C THR A 98 24.18 17.23 2.62
N ASN A 99 23.13 16.49 3.01
CA ASN A 99 21.73 16.88 2.92
C ASN A 99 20.96 16.66 4.24
N HIS A 100 21.63 16.79 5.40
CA HIS A 100 21.04 16.56 6.73
C HIS A 100 19.65 17.19 6.90
N LYS A 101 19.45 18.46 6.53
CA LYS A 101 18.16 19.14 6.73
C LYS A 101 17.02 18.43 6.01
N LEU A 102 17.25 17.99 4.77
CA LEU A 102 16.25 17.27 3.99
C LEU A 102 15.94 15.92 4.62
N VAL A 103 16.98 15.14 4.94
CA VAL A 103 16.82 13.78 5.50
C VAL A 103 16.13 13.83 6.87
N LEU A 104 16.53 14.75 7.75
CA LEU A 104 15.94 14.88 9.08
C LEU A 104 14.49 15.38 9.01
N ASN A 105 14.18 16.35 8.15
CA ASN A 105 12.79 16.80 7.96
C ASN A 105 11.88 15.66 7.47
N ILE A 106 12.35 14.87 6.50
CA ILE A 106 11.60 13.70 6.02
C ILE A 106 11.39 12.69 7.15
N TYR A 107 12.44 12.40 7.92
CA TYR A 107 12.36 11.49 9.05
C TYR A 107 11.31 11.95 10.08
N ASP A 108 11.33 13.22 10.48
CA ASP A 108 10.37 13.76 11.45
C ASP A 108 8.93 13.69 10.92
N LYS A 109 8.73 14.03 9.63
CA LYS A 109 7.42 13.94 8.99
C LYS A 109 6.93 12.50 8.93
N ILE A 110 7.74 11.53 8.52
CA ILE A 110 7.37 10.10 8.53
C ILE A 110 7.03 9.64 9.95
N LYS A 111 7.84 10.04 10.93
CA LYS A 111 7.62 9.68 12.34
C LYS A 111 6.28 10.19 12.87
N SER A 112 5.83 11.36 12.40
CA SER A 112 4.52 11.94 12.76
C SER A 112 3.32 11.21 12.16
N LEU A 113 3.54 10.36 11.16
CA LEU A 113 2.46 9.62 10.50
C LEU A 113 1.98 8.46 11.38
N ASN A 114 0.67 8.22 11.39
CA ASN A 114 0.12 6.97 11.92
C ASN A 114 0.35 5.82 10.92
N ILE A 115 0.10 4.58 11.35
CA ILE A 115 0.38 3.38 10.55
C ILE A 115 -0.38 3.34 9.21
N ILE A 116 -1.61 3.87 9.17
CA ILE A 116 -2.43 3.91 7.95
C ILE A 116 -1.87 4.96 6.98
N GLU A 117 -1.49 6.13 7.49
CA GLU A 117 -0.84 7.17 6.70
C GLU A 117 0.50 6.71 6.13
N LYS A 118 1.32 6.03 6.94
CA LYS A 118 2.59 5.41 6.50
C LYS A 118 2.33 4.39 5.38
N TYR A 119 1.33 3.53 5.56
CA TYR A 119 0.94 2.56 4.56
C TYR A 119 0.50 3.22 3.25
N LEU A 120 -0.36 4.23 3.30
CA LEU A 120 -0.85 4.93 2.12
C LEU A 120 0.28 5.67 1.39
N LEU A 121 1.15 6.37 2.11
CA LEU A 121 2.31 7.04 1.55
C LEU A 121 3.23 6.04 0.83
N TYR A 122 3.57 4.94 1.51
CA TYR A 122 4.44 3.92 0.93
C TYR A 122 3.79 3.22 -0.27
N LYS A 123 2.49 2.91 -0.21
CA LYS A 123 1.74 2.34 -1.33
C LYS A 123 1.82 3.23 -2.58
N LYS A 124 1.72 4.55 -2.41
CA LYS A 124 1.88 5.52 -3.49
C LYS A 124 3.32 5.55 -4.01
N ILE A 125 4.33 5.64 -3.14
CA ILE A 125 5.75 5.58 -3.51
C ILE A 125 6.05 4.32 -4.34
N TYR A 126 5.63 3.15 -3.84
CA TYR A 126 5.85 1.87 -4.50
C TYR A 126 5.19 1.83 -5.88
N LYS A 127 3.96 2.34 -6.01
CA LYS A 127 3.29 2.45 -7.31
C LYS A 127 4.10 3.30 -8.30
N VAL A 128 4.59 4.46 -7.89
CA VAL A 128 5.41 5.32 -8.77
C VAL A 128 6.72 4.64 -9.18
N ARG A 129 7.36 3.88 -8.30
CA ARG A 129 8.57 3.11 -8.65
C ARG A 129 8.33 2.04 -9.70
N GLN A 130 7.14 1.44 -9.73
CA GLN A 130 6.79 0.34 -10.65
C GLN A 130 6.33 0.83 -12.02
N VAL A 131 5.41 1.80 -12.06
CA VAL A 131 4.76 2.24 -13.31
C VAL A 131 5.20 3.63 -13.79
N GLY A 132 6.00 4.35 -12.99
CA GLY A 132 6.26 5.77 -13.20
C GLY A 132 5.01 6.62 -12.92
N ASP A 133 5.18 7.94 -12.91
CA ASP A 133 4.05 8.87 -12.83
C ASP A 133 4.36 10.16 -13.59
N GLN A 134 3.35 10.71 -14.25
CA GLN A 134 3.43 11.93 -15.05
C GLN A 134 3.03 13.18 -14.24
N ASP A 135 2.23 13.05 -13.17
CA ASP A 135 1.87 14.16 -12.29
C ASP A 135 1.92 13.78 -10.80
N ARG A 136 3.13 13.89 -10.23
CA ARG A 136 3.38 13.62 -8.81
C ARG A 136 2.66 14.62 -7.88
N ALA A 137 2.35 15.82 -8.34
CA ALA A 137 1.71 16.83 -7.51
C ALA A 137 0.25 16.47 -7.23
N GLU A 138 -0.49 16.07 -8.27
CA GLU A 138 -1.85 15.59 -8.08
C GLU A 138 -1.88 14.23 -7.40
N PHE A 139 -0.95 13.33 -7.73
CA PHE A 139 -0.93 11.99 -7.17
C PHE A 139 -0.61 11.96 -5.66
N PHE A 140 0.15 12.91 -5.12
CA PHE A 140 0.46 12.99 -3.68
C PHE A 140 -0.24 14.14 -2.95
N LYS A 141 -1.29 14.74 -3.53
CA LYS A 141 -1.93 15.97 -3.04
C LYS A 141 -2.32 15.96 -1.56
N GLU A 142 -2.67 14.82 -0.98
CA GLU A 142 -3.04 14.71 0.43
C GLU A 142 -1.84 14.77 1.39
N PHE A 143 -0.66 14.41 0.89
CA PHE A 143 0.60 14.48 1.64
C PHE A 143 1.34 15.81 1.44
N LEU A 144 1.04 16.51 0.34
CA LEU A 144 1.73 17.74 0.00
C LEU A 144 1.19 18.94 0.77
N GLN A 145 2.11 19.84 1.13
CA GLN A 145 1.74 21.15 1.65
C GLN A 145 0.83 21.84 0.63
N LYS A 146 -0.43 22.09 1.00
CA LYS A 146 -1.32 22.94 0.19
C LYS A 146 -0.62 24.29 0.08
N GLY A 147 -0.24 24.66 -1.14
CA GLY A 147 0.33 25.98 -1.39
C GLY A 147 -0.59 27.02 -0.78
N ASN A 148 -0.07 27.83 0.13
CA ASN A 148 -0.73 29.06 0.53
C ASN A 148 -0.99 29.83 -0.77
N LYS A 149 -2.27 29.99 -1.12
CA LYS A 149 -2.68 31.10 -1.98
C LYS A 149 -2.39 32.41 -1.28
#